data_AF-A0A5C2HFQ4-F1
#
_entry.id   AF-A0A5C2HFQ4-F1
#
_cell.length_a   1.000
_cell.length_b   1.000
_cell.length_c   1.000
_cell.angle_alpha   90.00
_cell.angle_beta   90.00
_cell.angle_gamma   90.00
#
_symmetry.space_group_name_H-M   'P 1'
#
loop_
_entity.id
_entity.type
_entity.pdbx_description
1 polymer ?
#
loop_
_entity_poly.entity_id
_entity_poly.type
_entity_poly.pdbx_seq_one_letter_code
_entity_poly.pdbx_strand_id
1 'polypeptide(L)'
;MSVHVETGTPLHPNHYETKTLDHLGLVSAMIDELGLVEQIDALLPKDEEKQTISHGQAVKAMILNGLGFAHRALYLTPLFFRDKPVDRLIGEGVTADQINDDALGRALDAVYNYGIDSLYGQLAVKSVHTLGLTGGPECQDTLRPPLMRNECRIRGATEEIHDAQRYYRFTLQRGYRPR
;
A
#
# COMPACT_ATOMS: atom_id res chain seq x y z
N MET A 1 -40.22 -38.45 30.39
CA MET A 1 -39.99 -38.89 29.00
C MET A 1 -40.31 -37.73 28.11
N SER A 2 -39.29 -37.01 27.65
CA SER A 2 -39.44 -35.84 26.79
C SER A 2 -38.55 -36.05 25.57
N VAL A 3 -39.24 -36.57 24.56
CA VAL A 3 -39.00 -36.64 23.12
C VAL A 3 -37.76 -35.91 22.62
N HIS A 4 -36.80 -36.69 22.13
CA HIS A 4 -35.84 -36.25 21.11
C HIS A 4 -36.62 -35.76 19.89
N VAL A 5 -36.53 -34.47 19.58
CA VAL A 5 -36.96 -33.96 18.28
C VAL A 5 -35.71 -33.89 17.41
N GLU A 6 -35.54 -34.91 16.57
CA GLU A 6 -34.66 -34.84 15.41
C GLU A 6 -35.30 -33.89 14.40
N THR A 7 -35.00 -32.59 14.51
CA THR A 7 -35.33 -31.64 13.45
C THR A 7 -34.31 -31.82 12.34
N GLY A 8 -34.78 -32.40 11.24
CA GLY A 8 -34.01 -32.65 10.03
C GLY A 8 -33.30 -31.42 9.47
N THR A 9 -32.19 -31.71 8.83
CA THR A 9 -31.37 -30.79 8.05
C THR A 9 -32.22 -29.98 7.05
N PRO A 10 -32.15 -28.64 7.04
CA PRO A 10 -32.53 -27.90 5.87
C PRO A 10 -31.33 -27.88 4.91
N LEU A 11 -31.44 -28.60 3.80
CA LEU A 11 -30.62 -28.37 2.62
C LEU A 11 -30.93 -26.97 2.10
N HIS A 12 -30.09 -25.98 2.41
CA HIS A 12 -30.16 -24.65 1.76
C HIS A 12 -28.80 -24.31 1.13
N PRO A 13 -28.71 -24.18 -0.21
CA PRO A 13 -27.44 -24.10 -0.94
C PRO A 13 -26.90 -22.67 -1.05
N ASN A 14 -26.88 -21.90 0.04
CA ASN A 14 -26.10 -20.67 0.12
C ASN A 14 -25.62 -20.47 1.56
N HIS A 15 -24.36 -20.82 1.79
CA HIS A 15 -23.67 -20.53 3.04
C HIS A 15 -23.34 -19.03 3.05
N TYR A 16 -24.20 -18.21 3.66
CA TYR A 16 -23.94 -16.79 3.82
C TYR A 16 -23.07 -16.57 5.06
N GLU A 17 -21.87 -16.02 4.87
CA GLU A 17 -20.97 -15.62 5.95
C GLU A 17 -20.95 -14.08 6.04
N THR A 18 -21.15 -13.54 7.24
CA THR A 18 -21.03 -12.09 7.47
C THR A 18 -19.65 -11.80 8.00
N LYS A 19 -18.95 -10.84 7.38
CA LYS A 19 -17.62 -10.38 7.79
C LYS A 19 -17.62 -8.89 8.02
N THR A 20 -16.78 -8.43 8.94
CA THR A 20 -16.66 -7.01 9.26
C THR A 20 -15.62 -6.37 8.34
N LEU A 21 -16.00 -5.31 7.63
CA LEU A 21 -15.11 -4.58 6.71
C LEU A 21 -14.42 -3.38 7.39
N ASP A 22 -15.07 -2.77 8.39
CA ASP A 22 -14.62 -1.57 9.11
C ASP A 22 -14.21 -0.41 8.17
N HIS A 23 -13.32 0.47 8.63
CA HIS A 23 -12.66 1.50 7.82
C HIS A 23 -11.61 0.94 6.85
N LEU A 24 -11.26 -0.35 7.00
CA LEU A 24 -10.23 -1.00 6.19
C LEU A 24 -10.63 -1.09 4.71
N GLY A 25 -11.94 -1.14 4.42
CA GLY A 25 -12.44 -1.09 3.05
C GLY A 25 -12.08 0.21 2.33
N LEU A 26 -12.19 1.36 3.01
CA LEU A 26 -11.81 2.66 2.42
C LEU A 26 -10.31 2.78 2.21
N VAL A 27 -9.54 2.33 3.20
CA VAL A 27 -8.07 2.33 3.11
C VAL A 27 -7.60 1.40 1.99
N SER A 28 -8.16 0.20 1.90
CA SER A 28 -7.83 -0.77 0.85
C SER A 28 -8.16 -0.23 -0.54
N ALA A 29 -9.35 0.36 -0.71
CA ALA A 29 -9.74 0.99 -1.96
C ALA A 29 -8.80 2.13 -2.38
N MET A 30 -8.36 2.97 -1.44
CA MET A 30 -7.40 4.05 -1.73
C MET A 30 -6.02 3.49 -2.13
N ILE A 31 -5.57 2.40 -1.49
CA ILE A 31 -4.32 1.73 -1.86
C ILE A 31 -4.38 1.20 -3.30
N ASP A 32 -5.54 0.65 -3.70
CA ASP A 32 -5.78 0.13 -5.05
C ASP A 32 -5.92 1.26 -6.08
N GLU A 33 -6.59 2.36 -5.72
CA GLU A 33 -6.71 3.55 -6.57
C GLU A 33 -5.35 4.17 -6.88
N LEU A 34 -4.46 4.24 -5.88
CA LEU A 34 -3.08 4.69 -6.06
C LEU A 34 -2.21 3.68 -6.82
N GLY A 35 -2.68 2.44 -6.99
CA GLY A 35 -1.96 1.34 -7.62
C GLY A 35 -0.64 1.04 -6.91
N LEU A 36 -0.62 1.04 -5.58
CA LEU A 36 0.60 0.85 -4.79
C LEU A 36 1.09 -0.59 -4.85
N VAL A 37 0.18 -1.56 -4.85
CA VAL A 37 0.52 -2.99 -4.88
C VAL A 37 1.29 -3.33 -6.15
N GLU A 38 0.76 -2.90 -7.29
CA GLU A 38 1.34 -3.17 -8.61
C GLU A 38 2.70 -2.48 -8.77
N GLN A 39 2.87 -1.29 -8.18
CA GLN A 39 4.16 -0.60 -8.19
C GLN A 39 5.19 -1.34 -7.36
N ILE A 40 4.82 -1.75 -6.15
CA ILE A 40 5.73 -2.48 -5.26
C ILE A 40 6.10 -3.81 -5.91
N ASP A 41 5.15 -4.53 -6.48
CA ASP A 41 5.41 -5.82 -7.15
C ASP A 41 6.27 -5.67 -8.42
N ALA A 42 6.16 -4.55 -9.14
CA ALA A 42 7.03 -4.24 -10.27
C ALA A 42 8.47 -3.92 -9.85
N LEU A 43 8.65 -3.26 -8.69
CA LEU A 43 9.97 -2.89 -8.17
C LEU A 43 10.63 -4.03 -7.38
N LEU A 44 9.82 -4.84 -6.69
CA LEU A 44 10.20 -5.94 -5.80
C LEU A 44 9.50 -7.22 -6.26
N PRO A 45 9.94 -7.85 -7.37
CA PRO A 45 9.33 -9.06 -7.86
C PRO A 45 9.38 -10.17 -6.80
N LYS A 46 8.29 -10.93 -6.69
CA LYS A 46 8.21 -12.07 -5.78
C LYS A 46 9.00 -13.26 -6.33
N ASP A 47 9.52 -14.08 -5.41
CA ASP A 47 10.01 -15.42 -5.74
C ASP A 47 8.81 -16.39 -5.70
N GLU A 48 8.28 -16.76 -6.87
CA GLU A 48 7.07 -17.57 -7.00
C GLU A 48 7.18 -18.95 -6.34
N GLU A 49 8.41 -19.48 -6.20
CA GLU A 49 8.64 -20.79 -5.59
C GLU A 49 8.57 -20.76 -4.06
N LYS A 50 8.82 -19.59 -3.46
CA LYS A 50 8.95 -19.43 -2.00
C LYS A 50 7.86 -18.58 -1.36
N GLN A 51 7.12 -17.80 -2.16
CA GLN A 51 6.20 -16.80 -1.66
C GLN A 51 4.79 -17.02 -2.19
N THR A 52 3.86 -17.24 -1.27
CA THR A 52 2.43 -17.36 -1.54
C THR A 52 1.77 -16.02 -1.85
N ILE A 53 2.17 -14.95 -1.15
CA ILE A 53 1.70 -13.57 -1.35
C ILE A 53 2.78 -12.70 -1.96
N SER A 54 2.39 -11.70 -2.76
CA SER A 54 3.35 -10.73 -3.31
C SER A 54 3.84 -9.75 -2.24
N HIS A 55 4.98 -9.09 -2.49
CA HIS A 55 5.52 -8.08 -1.57
C HIS A 55 4.55 -6.89 -1.45
N GLY A 56 3.91 -6.47 -2.53
CA GLY A 56 2.89 -5.44 -2.54
C GLY A 56 1.66 -5.82 -1.71
N GLN A 57 1.18 -7.06 -1.82
CA GLN A 57 0.08 -7.57 -1.00
C GLN A 57 0.47 -7.62 0.50
N ALA A 58 1.69 -8.05 0.82
CA ALA A 58 2.20 -8.04 2.17
C ALA A 58 2.28 -6.62 2.75
N VAL A 59 2.77 -5.64 1.97
CA VAL A 59 2.83 -4.23 2.37
C VAL A 59 1.42 -3.65 2.55
N LYS A 60 0.48 -3.94 1.65
CA LYS A 60 -0.93 -3.56 1.81
C LYS A 60 -1.52 -4.12 3.11
N ALA A 61 -1.25 -5.39 3.41
CA ALA A 61 -1.70 -6.01 4.66
C ALA A 61 -1.10 -5.32 5.90
N MET A 62 0.19 -4.95 5.87
CA MET A 62 0.84 -4.20 6.95
C MET A 62 0.25 -2.80 7.14
N ILE A 63 -0.06 -2.10 6.05
CA ILE A 63 -0.71 -0.77 6.12
C ILE A 63 -2.10 -0.89 6.74
N LEU A 64 -2.90 -1.86 6.30
CA LEU A 64 -4.24 -2.10 6.87
C LEU A 64 -4.17 -2.52 8.34
N ASN A 65 -3.21 -3.35 8.72
CA ASN A 65 -2.97 -3.71 10.11
C ASN A 65 -2.55 -2.49 10.95
N GLY A 66 -1.64 -1.66 10.43
CA GLY A 66 -1.15 -0.46 11.11
C GLY A 66 -2.20 0.65 11.28
N LEU A 67 -3.08 0.83 10.28
CA LEU A 67 -4.18 1.81 10.32
C LEU A 67 -5.46 1.26 10.98
N GLY A 68 -5.54 -0.05 11.22
CA GLY A 68 -6.68 -0.79 11.74
C GLY A 68 -6.99 -0.66 13.24
N PHE A 69 -6.21 0.14 13.98
CA PHE A 69 -6.20 0.28 15.45
C PHE A 69 -5.33 -0.75 16.21
N ALA A 70 -4.25 -0.20 16.79
CA ALA A 70 -3.29 -0.70 17.80
C ALA A 70 -2.30 -1.83 17.45
N HIS A 71 -1.08 -1.44 17.01
CA HIS A 71 0.23 -1.96 17.46
C HIS A 71 0.33 -3.46 17.81
N ARG A 72 -0.20 -4.36 16.97
CA ARG A 72 0.02 -5.79 17.15
C ARG A 72 1.30 -6.20 16.42
N ALA A 73 2.10 -7.04 17.07
CA ALA A 73 3.28 -7.60 16.46
C ALA A 73 2.92 -8.43 15.21
N LEU A 74 3.86 -8.58 14.27
CA LEU A 74 3.62 -9.22 12.97
C LEU A 74 3.00 -10.62 13.07
N TYR A 75 3.35 -11.41 14.10
CA TYR A 75 2.80 -12.76 14.31
C TYR A 75 1.30 -12.78 14.65
N LEU A 76 0.71 -11.64 15.05
CA LEU A 76 -0.73 -11.51 15.33
C LEU A 76 -1.53 -11.04 14.10
N THR A 77 -0.85 -10.77 12.98
CA THR A 77 -1.50 -10.31 11.74
C THR A 77 -2.52 -11.31 11.20
N PRO A 78 -2.27 -12.64 11.18
CA PRO A 78 -3.30 -13.61 10.77
C PRO A 78 -4.56 -13.54 11.65
N LEU A 79 -4.39 -13.34 12.96
CA LEU A 79 -5.51 -13.23 13.90
C LEU A 79 -6.33 -11.95 13.65
N PHE A 80 -5.69 -10.86 13.25
CA PHE A 80 -6.37 -9.63 12.86
C PHE A 80 -7.24 -9.80 11.61
N PHE A 81 -6.82 -10.64 10.66
CA PHE A 81 -7.51 -10.83 9.39
C PHE A 81 -8.56 -11.94 9.41
N ARG A 82 -8.64 -12.75 10.48
CA ARG A 82 -9.51 -13.94 10.55
C ARG A 82 -11.00 -13.63 10.43
N ASP A 83 -11.45 -12.50 10.96
CA ASP A 83 -12.85 -12.05 10.95
C ASP A 83 -13.15 -11.07 9.80
N LYS A 84 -12.17 -10.82 8.92
CA LYS A 84 -12.22 -9.83 7.85
C LYS A 84 -12.31 -10.49 6.48
N PRO A 85 -12.89 -9.81 5.49
CA PRO A 85 -12.92 -10.30 4.12
C PRO A 85 -11.54 -10.09 3.44
N VAL A 86 -10.55 -10.91 3.81
CA VAL A 86 -9.15 -10.84 3.33
C VAL A 86 -9.07 -10.85 1.81
N ASP A 87 -9.82 -11.74 1.19
CA ASP A 87 -9.94 -11.90 -0.26
C ASP A 87 -10.32 -10.60 -0.98
N ARG A 88 -11.20 -9.80 -0.37
CA ARG A 88 -11.59 -8.48 -0.90
C ARG A 88 -10.64 -7.36 -0.50
N LEU A 89 -10.01 -7.46 0.66
CA LEU A 89 -9.16 -6.40 1.20
C LEU A 89 -7.74 -6.44 0.67
N ILE A 90 -7.19 -7.62 0.38
CA ILE A 90 -5.78 -7.81 0.01
C ILE A 90 -5.66 -8.22 -1.46
N GLY A 91 -6.44 -9.21 -1.88
CA GLY A 91 -6.44 -9.71 -3.24
C GLY A 91 -7.05 -11.10 -3.34
N GLU A 92 -7.45 -11.47 -4.56
CA GLU A 92 -8.16 -12.70 -4.83
C GLU A 92 -7.33 -13.94 -4.43
N GLY A 93 -7.95 -14.86 -3.69
CA GLY A 93 -7.33 -16.12 -3.25
C GLY A 93 -6.40 -15.99 -2.04
N VAL A 94 -6.25 -14.81 -1.44
CA VAL A 94 -5.41 -14.60 -0.26
C VAL A 94 -6.14 -15.00 1.01
N THR A 95 -5.52 -15.84 1.83
CA THR A 95 -6.05 -16.27 3.13
C THR A 95 -5.33 -15.58 4.29
N ALA A 96 -6.00 -15.48 5.45
CA ALA A 96 -5.40 -14.86 6.63
C ALA A 96 -4.12 -15.58 7.09
N ASP A 97 -4.05 -16.90 6.95
CA ASP A 97 -2.90 -17.72 7.37
C ASP A 97 -1.66 -17.49 6.51
N GLN A 98 -1.85 -17.05 5.26
CA GLN A 98 -0.75 -16.66 4.37
C GLN A 98 -0.09 -15.34 4.78
N ILE A 99 -0.80 -14.49 5.54
CA ILE A 99 -0.30 -13.20 6.04
C ILE A 99 0.38 -13.40 7.41
N ASN A 100 1.37 -14.29 7.45
CA ASN A 100 2.16 -14.60 8.64
C ASN A 100 3.44 -13.76 8.73
N ASP A 101 4.07 -13.78 9.90
CA ASP A 101 5.29 -13.03 10.20
C ASP A 101 6.46 -13.36 9.27
N ASP A 102 6.60 -14.61 8.82
CA ASP A 102 7.61 -14.98 7.83
C ASP A 102 7.40 -14.26 6.47
N ALA A 103 6.15 -14.20 5.99
CA ALA A 103 5.81 -13.53 4.74
C ALA A 103 5.99 -12.00 4.85
N LEU A 104 5.55 -11.42 5.97
CA LEU A 104 5.71 -9.99 6.24
C LEU A 104 7.18 -9.61 6.44
N GLY A 105 7.96 -10.44 7.14
CA GLY A 105 9.40 -10.28 7.34
C GLY A 105 10.17 -10.26 6.03
N ARG A 106 9.89 -11.20 5.13
CA ARG A 106 10.50 -11.21 3.79
C ARG A 106 10.20 -9.96 2.98
N ALA A 107 8.98 -9.43 3.09
CA ALA A 107 8.63 -8.17 2.43
C ALA A 107 9.39 -6.98 3.01
N LEU A 108 9.55 -6.91 4.33
CA LEU A 108 10.36 -5.88 4.98
C LEU A 108 11.84 -5.98 4.58
N ASP A 109 12.39 -7.20 4.50
CA ASP A 109 13.76 -7.43 4.04
C ASP A 109 13.94 -6.99 2.58
N ALA A 110 12.98 -7.31 1.70
CA ALA A 110 13.00 -6.88 0.30
C ALA A 110 12.96 -5.35 0.16
N VAL A 111 12.08 -4.70 0.91
CA VAL A 111 11.96 -3.23 0.96
C VAL A 111 13.25 -2.60 1.49
N TYR A 112 13.83 -3.16 2.55
CA TYR A 112 15.08 -2.67 3.12
C TYR A 112 16.25 -2.80 2.15
N ASN A 113 16.39 -3.96 1.50
CA ASN A 113 17.46 -4.22 0.52
C ASN A 113 17.36 -3.32 -0.73
N TYR A 114 16.15 -2.95 -1.14
CA TYR A 114 15.93 -2.02 -2.24
C TYR A 114 16.26 -0.57 -1.87
N GLY A 115 16.03 -0.19 -0.61
CA GLY A 115 16.21 1.16 -0.09
C GLY A 115 14.88 1.89 0.06
N ILE A 116 14.49 2.09 1.33
CA ILE A 116 13.19 2.66 1.72
C ILE A 116 12.99 4.06 1.12
N ASP A 117 14.03 4.90 1.12
CA ASP A 117 13.94 6.27 0.61
C ASP A 117 13.60 6.31 -0.89
N SER A 118 14.23 5.42 -1.67
CA SER A 118 14.02 5.29 -3.12
C SER A 118 12.63 4.75 -3.44
N LEU A 119 12.19 3.74 -2.70
CA LEU A 119 10.86 3.16 -2.85
C LEU A 119 9.78 4.21 -2.54
N TYR A 120 9.89 4.86 -1.39
CA TYR A 120 8.94 5.89 -0.95
C TYR A 120 8.82 7.02 -1.99
N GLY A 121 9.95 7.49 -2.52
CA GLY A 121 9.97 8.54 -3.54
C GLY A 121 9.19 8.21 -4.79
N GLN A 122 9.42 7.00 -5.32
CA GLN A 122 8.73 6.54 -6.52
C GLN A 122 7.22 6.40 -6.28
N LEU A 123 6.83 5.83 -5.14
CA LEU A 123 5.42 5.71 -4.76
C LEU A 123 4.76 7.09 -4.58
N ALA A 124 5.45 8.03 -3.94
CA ALA A 124 4.93 9.38 -3.69
C ALA A 124 4.72 10.15 -5.01
N VAL A 125 5.70 10.14 -5.91
CA VAL A 125 5.61 10.81 -7.22
C VAL A 125 4.43 10.27 -8.02
N LYS A 126 4.29 8.93 -8.10
CA LYS A 126 3.15 8.34 -8.80
C LYS A 126 1.83 8.68 -8.12
N SER A 127 1.76 8.68 -6.78
CA SER A 127 0.55 9.04 -6.03
C SER A 127 0.10 10.49 -6.30
N VAL A 128 1.03 11.44 -6.32
CA VAL A 128 0.75 12.85 -6.66
C VAL A 128 0.19 12.97 -8.07
N HIS A 129 0.76 12.23 -9.03
CA HIS A 129 0.29 12.22 -10.41
C HIS A 129 -1.10 11.59 -10.53
N THR A 130 -1.35 10.44 -9.88
CA THR A 130 -2.65 9.76 -9.89
C THR A 130 -3.76 10.65 -9.33
N LEU A 131 -3.46 11.39 -8.26
CA LEU A 131 -4.42 12.30 -7.62
C LEU A 131 -4.56 13.65 -8.34
N GLY A 132 -3.81 13.90 -9.42
CA GLY A 132 -3.83 15.17 -10.14
C GLY A 132 -3.34 16.35 -9.30
N LEU A 133 -2.49 16.10 -8.29
CA LEU A 133 -1.95 17.11 -7.38
C LEU A 133 -0.70 17.79 -7.93
N THR A 134 -0.41 17.63 -9.22
CA THR A 134 0.61 18.39 -9.93
C THR A 134 0.15 19.84 -10.03
N GLY A 135 0.44 20.62 -8.98
CA GLY A 135 0.39 22.07 -9.06
C GLY A 135 1.31 22.51 -10.20
N GLY A 136 0.82 23.37 -11.09
CA GLY A 136 1.69 24.08 -12.04
C GLY A 136 2.83 24.78 -11.29
N PRO A 137 3.93 25.17 -11.96
CA PRO A 137 5.15 25.63 -11.32
C PRO A 137 4.85 26.82 -10.40
N GLU A 138 4.63 26.52 -9.13
CA GLU A 138 4.42 27.52 -8.12
C GLU A 138 5.82 27.99 -7.74
N CYS A 139 6.12 29.26 -8.03
CA CYS A 139 7.40 29.86 -7.64
C CYS A 139 7.56 29.73 -6.12
N GLN A 140 8.29 28.71 -5.67
CA GLN A 140 8.68 28.50 -4.26
C GLN A 140 9.76 29.51 -3.82
N ASP A 141 9.68 30.74 -4.33
CA ASP A 141 10.53 31.84 -3.92
C ASP A 141 9.74 32.64 -2.88
N THR A 142 9.60 32.09 -1.66
CA THR A 142 8.96 32.80 -0.52
C THR A 142 9.72 34.06 -0.10
N LEU A 143 10.86 34.35 -0.74
CA LEU A 143 11.69 35.53 -0.52
C LEU A 143 11.35 36.73 -1.43
N ARG A 144 10.36 36.64 -2.35
CA ARG A 144 9.94 37.77 -3.20
C ARG A 144 8.56 38.34 -2.82
N PRO A 145 8.40 39.67 -2.73
CA PRO A 145 7.13 40.31 -2.38
C PRO A 145 6.06 40.18 -3.49
N PRO A 146 4.76 40.31 -3.14
CA PRO A 146 3.62 39.75 -3.90
C PRO A 146 3.26 40.43 -5.23
N LEU A 147 4.04 41.40 -5.71
CA LEU A 147 3.66 42.33 -6.80
C LEU A 147 4.29 42.01 -8.18
N MET A 148 4.94 40.85 -8.34
CA MET A 148 5.56 40.42 -9.61
C MET A 148 5.13 38.98 -9.96
N ARG A 149 3.81 38.72 -9.99
CA ARG A 149 3.25 37.37 -10.25
C ARG A 149 2.91 37.09 -11.72
N ASN A 150 3.05 38.07 -12.59
CA ASN A 150 2.60 38.04 -13.98
C ASN A 150 3.74 37.78 -14.99
N GLU A 151 4.98 37.55 -14.52
CA GLU A 151 6.15 37.33 -15.39
C GLU A 151 6.71 35.89 -15.34
N CYS A 152 6.02 34.93 -14.72
CA CYS A 152 6.50 33.54 -14.75
C CYS A 152 6.27 32.91 -16.12
N ARG A 153 7.31 33.00 -16.97
CA ARG A 153 7.38 32.38 -18.30
C ARG A 153 7.39 30.85 -18.14
N ILE A 154 6.26 30.22 -18.40
CA ILE A 154 6.09 28.77 -18.40
C ILE A 154 7.04 28.12 -19.42
N ARG A 155 7.97 27.28 -18.95
CA ARG A 155 8.70 26.31 -19.77
C ARG A 155 8.27 24.89 -19.36
N GLY A 156 7.56 24.24 -20.29
CA GLY A 156 7.61 22.79 -20.54
C GLY A 156 7.16 21.84 -19.42
N ALA A 157 5.86 21.56 -19.32
CA ALA A 157 5.26 20.54 -18.45
C ALA A 157 5.52 19.07 -18.89
N THR A 158 6.56 18.80 -19.67
CA THR A 158 6.87 17.46 -20.19
C THR A 158 8.26 16.94 -19.78
N GLU A 159 9.05 17.71 -19.03
CA GLU A 159 10.38 17.29 -18.55
C GLU A 159 10.38 16.66 -17.14
N GLU A 160 9.24 16.61 -16.45
CA GLU A 160 9.16 16.24 -15.02
C GLU A 160 9.45 14.75 -14.72
N ILE A 161 9.24 13.84 -15.68
CA ILE A 161 9.59 12.41 -15.49
C ILE A 161 11.11 12.22 -15.40
N HIS A 162 11.88 13.04 -16.13
CA HIS A 162 13.34 13.02 -16.07
C HIS A 162 13.86 13.73 -14.81
N ASP A 163 13.09 14.66 -14.23
CA ASP A 163 13.52 15.51 -13.12
C ASP A 163 13.23 14.88 -11.75
N ALA A 164 12.22 14.02 -11.59
CA ALA A 164 12.04 13.23 -10.36
C ALA A 164 13.15 12.20 -10.17
N GLN A 165 13.56 11.53 -11.27
CA GLN A 165 14.76 10.69 -11.29
C GLN A 165 16.03 11.51 -11.04
N ARG A 166 16.09 12.77 -11.52
CA ARG A 166 17.20 13.69 -11.26
C ARG A 166 17.25 14.17 -9.81
N TYR A 167 16.10 14.45 -9.19
CA TYR A 167 16.00 14.85 -7.78
C TYR A 167 16.48 13.73 -6.86
N TYR A 168 16.05 12.49 -7.10
CA TYR A 168 16.54 11.33 -6.34
C TYR A 168 17.99 10.98 -6.64
N ARG A 169 18.45 11.11 -7.89
CA ARG A 169 19.87 10.93 -8.25
C ARG A 169 20.75 12.04 -7.64
N PHE A 170 20.21 13.25 -7.48
CA PHE A 170 20.88 14.39 -6.86
C PHE A 170 20.97 14.27 -5.33
N THR A 171 19.95 13.72 -4.67
CA THR A 171 20.00 13.43 -3.22
C THR A 171 20.91 12.24 -2.92
N LEU A 172 20.93 11.19 -3.76
CA LEU A 172 21.84 10.05 -3.62
C LEU A 172 23.32 10.40 -3.88
N GLN A 173 23.61 11.28 -4.84
CA GLN A 173 24.99 11.73 -5.12
C GLN A 173 25.59 12.60 -4.01
N ARG A 174 24.78 13.16 -3.11
CA ARG A 174 25.25 13.99 -1.97
C ARG A 174 25.48 13.21 -0.67
N GLY A 175 25.42 11.88 -0.68
CA GLY A 175 25.83 11.06 0.46
C GLY A 175 25.02 11.36 1.73
N TYR A 176 23.69 11.35 1.63
CA TYR A 176 22.82 11.44 2.80
C TYR A 176 22.98 10.18 3.65
N ARG A 177 23.82 10.25 4.70
CA ARG A 177 23.78 9.31 5.83
C ARG A 177 22.74 9.81 6.82
N PRO A 178 21.60 9.12 7.02
CA PRO A 178 20.76 9.41 8.17
C PRO A 178 21.53 9.07 9.46
N ARG A 179 21.39 9.91 10.48
CA ARG A 179 22.02 9.73 11.80
C ARG A 179 21.42 8.57 12.57
#